data_AF-A0A1M5JB36-F1
#
_entry.id   AF-A0A1M5JB36-F1
#
_cell.length_a   1.000
_cell.length_b   1.000
_cell.length_c   1.000
_cell.angle_alpha   90.00
_cell.angle_beta   90.00
_cell.angle_gamma   90.00
#
_symmetry.space_group_name_H-M   'P 1'
#
loop_
_entity.id
_entity.type
_entity.pdbx_description
1 polymer ?
#
loop_
_entity_poly.entity_id
_entity_poly.type
_entity_poly.pdbx_seq_one_letter_code
_entity_poly.pdbx_strand_id
1 'polypeptide(L)'
;SAEIKRNEAACTLQLNSYEWNFDIVPCFFTQQEFDGKTYYLIPDGNGNWKKTDPRVDRDFVASLNQRHDGNLLNIIRAVKYWQRRPTMPTMQSYLLETMLLHAYNNTSGKASQFIDMNLSGVFSYISQNIHYPVQDIKGISGDLNDVDYFDRSKIANRAREDAEKASRARTAEINKDMKESIKLWGEIFGPNFPSYG
;
A
#
# COMPACT_ATOMS: atom_id res chain seq x y z
N SER A 1 -16.85 17.86 19.93
CA SER A 1 -17.46 16.52 20.10
C SER A 1 -16.50 15.50 19.50
N ALA A 2 -16.73 14.20 19.72
CA ALA A 2 -15.97 13.12 19.11
C ALA A 2 -16.98 12.09 18.60
N GLU A 3 -16.74 11.53 17.42
CA GLU A 3 -17.57 10.47 16.84
C GLU A 3 -16.86 9.12 17.01
N ILE A 4 -17.63 8.09 17.40
CA ILE A 4 -17.13 6.72 17.58
C ILE A 4 -17.79 5.83 16.53
N LYS A 5 -16.97 5.23 15.66
CA LYS A 5 -17.40 4.20 14.69
C LYS A 5 -16.73 2.86 15.02
N ARG A 6 -17.50 1.78 14.98
CA ARG A 6 -16.99 0.40 15.17
C ARG A 6 -16.71 -0.21 13.80
N ASN A 7 -15.46 -0.61 13.54
CA ASN A 7 -15.07 -1.35 12.35
C ASN A 7 -14.45 -2.67 12.79
N GLU A 8 -15.18 -3.78 12.71
CA GLU A 8 -14.74 -5.17 12.98
C GLU A 8 -13.82 -5.36 14.21
N ALA A 9 -12.52 -5.06 14.08
CA ALA A 9 -11.51 -5.18 15.13
C ALA A 9 -11.25 -3.90 15.96
N ALA A 10 -11.68 -2.72 15.50
CA ALA A 10 -11.26 -1.42 16.03
C ALA A 10 -12.43 -0.49 16.38
N CYS A 11 -12.17 0.40 17.35
CA CYS A 11 -12.97 1.59 17.62
C CYS A 11 -12.24 2.80 17.03
N THR A 12 -12.83 3.46 16.03
CA THR A 12 -12.29 4.70 15.45
C THR A 12 -12.69 5.89 16.32
N LEU A 13 -11.71 6.64 16.79
CA LEU A 13 -11.85 7.90 17.51
C LEU A 13 -11.48 9.05 16.57
N GLN A 14 -12.45 9.90 16.25
CA GLN A 14 -12.25 11.14 15.51
C GLN A 14 -12.42 12.34 16.45
N LEU A 15 -11.37 13.15 16.58
CA LEU A 15 -11.38 14.36 17.40
C LEU A 15 -11.63 15.57 16.52
N ASN A 16 -12.65 16.39 16.80
CA ASN A 16 -12.91 17.59 16.00
C ASN A 16 -11.77 18.62 16.00
N SER A 17 -10.86 18.54 16.96
CA SER A 17 -9.73 19.46 17.10
C SER A 17 -8.50 19.06 16.27
N TYR A 18 -8.51 17.89 15.62
CA TYR A 18 -7.39 17.38 14.83
C TYR A 18 -7.88 16.70 13.55
N GLU A 19 -7.07 16.74 12.49
CA GLU A 19 -7.40 16.04 11.24
C GLU A 19 -7.19 14.52 11.32
N TRP A 20 -6.59 14.03 12.42
CA TRP A 20 -6.24 12.62 12.57
C TRP A 20 -7.35 11.79 13.20
N ASN A 21 -7.56 10.61 12.61
CA ASN A 21 -8.42 9.56 13.14
C ASN A 21 -7.55 8.47 13.76
N PHE A 22 -7.95 7.98 14.93
CA PHE A 22 -7.25 6.92 15.63
C PHE A 22 -8.08 5.64 15.63
N ASP A 23 -7.53 4.55 15.09
CA ASP A 23 -8.12 3.23 15.28
C ASP A 23 -7.55 2.61 16.54
N ILE A 24 -8.38 2.49 17.57
CA ILE A 24 -8.02 1.89 18.86
C ILE A 24 -8.46 0.43 18.84
N VAL A 25 -7.49 -0.47 18.86
CA VAL A 25 -7.70 -1.92 18.83
C VAL A 25 -7.43 -2.50 20.21
N PRO A 26 -8.43 -3.07 20.91
CA PRO A 26 -8.17 -3.79 22.15
C PRO A 26 -7.33 -5.02 21.84
N CYS A 27 -6.35 -5.32 22.69
CA CYS A 27 -5.49 -6.47 22.48
C CYS A 27 -5.05 -7.14 23.78
N PHE A 28 -4.72 -8.42 23.68
CA PHE A 28 -4.00 -9.16 24.71
C PHE A 28 -2.62 -9.55 24.19
N PHE A 29 -1.59 -9.39 25.02
CA PHE A 29 -0.27 -9.91 24.73
C PHE A 29 -0.17 -11.35 25.22
N THR A 30 0.22 -12.28 24.35
CA THR A 30 0.31 -13.70 24.71
C THR A 30 1.61 -13.98 25.45
N GLN A 31 1.59 -15.04 26.27
CA GLN A 31 2.85 -15.71 26.63
C GLN A 31 3.47 -16.35 25.39
N GLN A 32 4.72 -16.80 25.53
CA GLN A 32 5.40 -17.55 24.47
C GLN A 32 4.62 -18.83 24.17
N GLU A 33 4.30 -19.05 22.90
CA GLU A 33 3.62 -20.26 22.43
C GLU A 33 4.61 -21.37 22.07
N PHE A 34 4.08 -22.51 21.59
CA PHE A 34 4.87 -23.72 21.28
C PHE A 34 5.91 -23.50 20.16
N ASP A 35 5.72 -22.51 19.31
CA ASP A 35 6.63 -22.11 18.24
C ASP A 35 7.74 -21.16 18.71
N GLY A 36 7.78 -20.84 20.01
CA GLY A 36 8.75 -19.96 20.62
C GLY A 36 8.46 -18.47 20.42
N LYS A 37 7.31 -18.10 19.86
CA LYS A 37 6.95 -16.70 19.57
C LYS A 37 5.89 -16.17 20.53
N THR A 38 5.82 -14.85 20.62
CA THR A 38 4.74 -14.12 21.32
C THR A 38 3.90 -13.37 20.29
N TYR A 39 2.63 -13.16 20.60
CA TYR A 39 1.65 -12.56 19.69
C TYR A 39 0.81 -11.53 20.41
N TYR A 40 0.08 -10.75 19.62
CA TYR A 40 -1.10 -10.04 20.09
C TYR A 40 -2.35 -10.76 19.60
N LEU A 41 -3.33 -10.91 20.49
CA LEU A 41 -4.69 -11.29 20.14
C LEU A 41 -5.51 -10.01 20.00
N ILE A 42 -6.18 -9.84 18.86
CA ILE A 42 -7.11 -8.74 18.59
C ILE A 42 -8.48 -9.31 18.19
N PRO A 43 -9.60 -8.58 18.37
CA PRO A 43 -10.89 -9.05 17.91
C PRO A 43 -10.89 -9.27 16.39
N ASP A 44 -11.60 -10.29 15.93
CA ASP A 44 -11.75 -10.58 14.50
C ASP A 44 -13.00 -9.95 13.87
N GLY A 45 -13.87 -9.33 14.69
CA GLY A 45 -15.15 -8.77 14.26
C GLY A 45 -16.32 -9.75 14.23
N ASN A 46 -16.06 -11.05 14.40
CA ASN A 46 -17.04 -12.15 14.35
C ASN A 46 -17.25 -12.83 15.70
N GLY A 47 -16.86 -12.16 16.80
CA GLY A 47 -16.98 -12.67 18.16
C GLY A 47 -15.82 -13.55 18.61
N ASN A 48 -14.75 -13.67 17.82
CA ASN A 48 -13.53 -14.38 18.20
C ASN A 48 -12.31 -13.44 18.27
N TRP A 49 -11.15 -14.04 18.52
CA TRP A 49 -9.86 -13.38 18.55
C TRP A 49 -8.96 -13.94 17.44
N LYS A 50 -8.21 -13.06 16.78
CA LYS A 50 -7.19 -13.43 15.80
C LYS A 50 -5.81 -13.01 16.26
N LYS A 51 -4.80 -13.80 15.90
CA LYS A 51 -3.39 -13.49 16.14
C LYS A 51 -2.90 -12.41 15.18
N THR A 52 -2.00 -11.57 15.67
CA THR A 52 -1.23 -10.61 14.88
C THR A 52 0.10 -10.33 15.59
N ASP A 53 1.06 -9.78 14.86
CA ASP A 53 2.31 -9.27 15.44
C ASP A 53 2.79 -8.04 14.68
N PRO A 54 2.30 -6.83 15.02
CA PRO A 54 2.69 -5.59 14.34
C PRO A 54 4.18 -5.27 14.47
N ARG A 55 4.90 -5.91 15.41
CA ARG A 55 6.35 -5.72 15.57
C ARG A 55 7.10 -6.31 14.38
N VAL A 56 6.67 -7.46 13.87
CA VAL A 56 7.29 -8.13 12.71
C VAL A 56 7.11 -7.28 11.45
N ASP A 57 5.90 -6.77 11.19
CA ASP A 57 5.65 -5.86 10.06
C ASP A 57 6.52 -4.59 10.18
N ARG A 58 6.54 -3.96 11.36
CA ARG A 58 7.34 -2.75 11.60
C ARG A 58 8.82 -2.97 11.33
N ASP A 59 9.40 -4.04 11.87
CA ASP A 59 10.83 -4.31 11.77
C ASP A 59 11.22 -4.69 10.32
N PHE A 60 10.36 -5.43 9.63
CA PHE A 60 10.54 -5.74 8.20
C PHE A 60 10.48 -4.47 7.34
N VAL A 61 9.46 -3.62 7.53
CA VAL A 61 9.33 -2.36 6.80
C VAL A 61 10.52 -1.43 7.08
N ALA A 62 10.94 -1.31 8.34
CA ALA A 62 12.07 -0.44 8.72
C ALA A 62 13.37 -0.91 8.05
N SER A 63 13.68 -2.20 8.13
CA SER A 63 14.89 -2.78 7.53
C SER A 63 14.89 -2.68 6.01
N LEU A 64 13.75 -2.96 5.36
CA LEU A 64 13.64 -2.88 3.90
C LEU A 64 13.71 -1.42 3.44
N ASN A 65 13.01 -0.50 4.11
CA ASN A 65 13.09 0.93 3.78
C ASN A 65 14.54 1.44 3.92
N GLN A 66 15.27 1.03 4.95
CA GLN A 66 16.70 1.37 5.09
C GLN A 66 17.56 0.81 3.94
N ARG A 67 17.28 -0.42 3.49
CA ARG A 67 17.95 -1.04 2.32
C ARG A 67 17.75 -0.25 1.03
N HIS A 68 16.61 0.45 0.91
CA HIS A 68 16.27 1.33 -0.19
C HIS A 68 16.52 2.82 0.13
N ASP A 69 17.49 3.13 0.99
CA ASP A 69 17.93 4.48 1.34
C ASP A 69 16.82 5.40 1.88
N GLY A 70 15.79 4.82 2.49
CA GLY A 70 14.65 5.54 3.05
C GLY A 70 13.56 5.91 2.04
N ASN A 71 13.70 5.55 0.76
CA ASN A 71 12.82 6.03 -0.31
C ASN A 71 11.55 5.19 -0.50
N LEU A 72 11.54 3.94 -0.04
CA LEU A 72 10.44 2.99 -0.28
C LEU A 72 9.11 3.48 0.29
N LEU A 73 9.11 4.04 1.50
CA LEU A 73 7.88 4.55 2.11
C LEU A 73 7.24 5.69 1.33
N ASN A 74 8.03 6.52 0.63
CA ASN A 74 7.50 7.60 -0.20
C ASN A 74 6.78 7.06 -1.44
N ILE A 75 7.31 5.99 -2.03
CA ILE A 75 6.70 5.29 -3.16
C ILE A 75 5.39 4.63 -2.71
N ILE A 76 5.39 3.91 -1.58
CA ILE A 76 4.19 3.28 -1.02
C ILE A 76 3.09 4.33 -0.78
N ARG A 77 3.43 5.50 -0.23
CA ARG A 77 2.47 6.61 -0.02
C ARG A 77 1.88 7.12 -1.33
N ALA A 78 2.71 7.33 -2.35
CA ALA A 78 2.25 7.77 -3.67
C ALA A 78 1.29 6.75 -4.30
N VAL A 79 1.60 5.46 -4.21
CA VAL A 79 0.78 4.38 -4.78
C VAL A 79 -0.52 4.18 -3.98
N LYS A 80 -0.48 4.34 -2.64
CA LYS A 80 -1.68 4.38 -1.80
C LYS A 80 -2.60 5.52 -2.19
N TYR A 81 -2.04 6.69 -2.53
CA TYR A 81 -2.83 7.81 -3.03
C TYR A 81 -3.42 7.52 -4.42
N TRP A 82 -2.64 6.93 -5.33
CA TRP A 82 -3.11 6.48 -6.65
C TRP A 82 -4.32 5.54 -6.55
N GLN A 83 -4.29 4.49 -5.71
CA GLN A 83 -5.42 3.55 -5.64
C GLN A 83 -6.70 4.12 -5.00
N ARG A 84 -6.59 5.24 -4.25
CA ARG A 84 -7.76 5.92 -3.65
C ARG A 84 -8.56 6.69 -4.70
N ARG A 85 -8.02 6.84 -5.91
CA ARG A 85 -8.73 7.42 -7.05
C ARG A 85 -9.92 6.52 -7.39
N PRO A 86 -11.12 7.07 -7.67
CA PRO A 86 -12.28 6.29 -8.08
C PRO A 86 -12.18 5.89 -9.57
N THR A 87 -11.06 5.28 -9.94
CA THR A 87 -10.74 4.83 -11.31
C THR A 87 -10.68 3.31 -11.43
N MET A 88 -10.65 2.61 -10.29
CA MET A 88 -10.65 1.14 -10.17
C MET A 88 -11.10 0.75 -8.75
N PRO A 89 -11.42 -0.53 -8.49
CA PRO A 89 -11.61 -1.04 -7.13
C PRO A 89 -10.40 -0.78 -6.23
N THR A 90 -10.63 -0.53 -4.95
CA THR A 90 -9.58 -0.26 -3.97
C THR A 90 -9.20 -1.53 -3.23
N MET A 91 -7.90 -1.85 -3.19
CA MET A 91 -7.37 -2.94 -2.38
C MET A 91 -7.31 -2.53 -0.90
N GLN A 92 -7.37 -3.51 -0.01
CA GLN A 92 -7.00 -3.27 1.38
C GLN A 92 -5.59 -2.69 1.46
N SER A 93 -5.42 -1.67 2.31
CA SER A 93 -4.14 -0.93 2.37
C SER A 93 -2.97 -1.84 2.76
N TYR A 94 -3.23 -2.85 3.59
CA TYR A 94 -2.22 -3.83 4.00
C TYR A 94 -1.83 -4.79 2.88
N LEU A 95 -2.78 -5.20 2.03
CA LEU A 95 -2.52 -6.00 0.83
C LEU A 95 -1.60 -5.26 -0.14
N LEU A 96 -1.95 -4.02 -0.51
CA LEU A 96 -1.13 -3.22 -1.42
C LEU A 96 0.27 -2.99 -0.85
N GLU A 97 0.37 -2.63 0.42
CA GLU A 97 1.67 -2.42 1.07
C GLU A 97 2.53 -3.68 1.04
N THR A 98 1.96 -4.84 1.37
CA THR A 98 2.67 -6.13 1.34
C THR A 98 3.12 -6.50 -0.07
N MET A 99 2.30 -6.27 -1.09
CA MET A 99 2.70 -6.47 -2.50
C MET A 99 3.93 -5.64 -2.86
N LEU A 100 3.95 -4.36 -2.49
CA LEU A 100 5.08 -3.47 -2.78
C LEU A 100 6.32 -3.89 -1.99
N LEU A 101 6.17 -4.25 -0.72
CA LEU A 101 7.28 -4.73 0.10
C LEU A 101 7.90 -6.01 -0.49
N HIS A 102 7.10 -6.95 -0.99
CA HIS A 102 7.59 -8.13 -1.70
C HIS A 102 8.33 -7.78 -2.99
N ALA A 103 7.79 -6.86 -3.80
CA ALA A 103 8.43 -6.39 -5.02
C ALA A 103 9.84 -5.86 -4.76
N TYR A 104 9.96 -4.98 -3.76
CA TYR A 104 11.22 -4.32 -3.41
C TYR A 104 12.19 -5.25 -2.68
N ASN A 105 11.70 -6.16 -1.84
CA ASN A 105 12.56 -7.17 -1.21
C ASN A 105 13.24 -8.09 -2.24
N ASN A 106 12.59 -8.36 -3.37
CA ASN A 106 13.12 -9.19 -4.46
C ASN A 106 13.92 -8.39 -5.51
N THR A 107 14.05 -7.08 -5.35
CA THR A 107 14.79 -6.22 -6.29
C THR A 107 16.27 -6.14 -5.89
N SER A 108 17.17 -6.29 -6.86
CA SER A 108 18.62 -6.16 -6.63
C SER A 108 19.09 -4.70 -6.53
N GLY A 109 18.35 -3.78 -7.15
CA GLY A 109 18.60 -2.34 -7.11
C GLY A 109 17.95 -1.63 -5.91
N LYS A 110 18.26 -0.35 -5.75
CA LYS A 110 17.63 0.52 -4.75
C LYS A 110 16.45 1.27 -5.35
N ALA A 111 15.50 1.65 -4.48
CA ALA A 111 14.41 2.51 -4.89
C ALA A 111 14.97 3.92 -5.14
N SER A 112 14.61 4.54 -6.26
CA SER A 112 15.06 5.89 -6.56
C SER A 112 14.44 6.89 -5.57
N GLN A 113 15.20 7.91 -5.17
CA GLN A 113 14.68 9.06 -4.42
C GLN A 113 13.65 9.86 -5.21
N PHE A 114 13.72 9.79 -6.54
CA PHE A 114 12.75 10.38 -7.45
C PHE A 114 11.61 9.39 -7.67
N ILE A 115 10.45 9.66 -7.05
CA ILE A 115 9.32 8.72 -6.99
C ILE A 115 8.87 8.30 -8.39
N ASP A 116 8.77 9.25 -9.32
CA ASP A 116 8.40 9.07 -10.73
C ASP A 116 9.23 8.01 -11.45
N MET A 117 10.51 7.82 -11.06
CA MET A 117 11.38 6.79 -11.61
C MET A 117 10.96 5.36 -11.27
N ASN A 118 10.18 5.20 -10.21
CA ASN A 118 9.76 3.90 -9.72
C ASN A 118 8.36 3.53 -10.25
N LEU A 119 7.50 4.52 -10.51
CA LEU A 119 6.06 4.31 -10.65
C LEU A 119 5.66 3.42 -11.83
N SER A 120 6.32 3.56 -12.98
CA SER A 120 6.02 2.68 -14.13
C SER A 120 6.26 1.21 -13.79
N GLY A 121 7.41 0.88 -13.19
CA GLY A 121 7.74 -0.48 -12.76
C GLY A 121 6.83 -0.99 -11.64
N VAL A 122 6.47 -0.12 -10.69
CA VAL A 122 5.53 -0.46 -9.62
C VAL A 122 4.14 -0.81 -10.17
N PHE A 123 3.61 0.01 -11.07
CA PHE A 123 2.30 -0.26 -11.69
C PHE A 123 2.33 -1.52 -12.56
N SER A 124 3.42 -1.77 -13.31
CA SER A 124 3.62 -3.04 -14.01
C SER A 124 3.64 -4.24 -13.05
N TYR A 125 4.32 -4.11 -11.91
CA TYR A 125 4.37 -5.17 -10.91
C TYR A 125 2.97 -5.48 -10.35
N ILE A 126 2.21 -4.45 -9.95
CA ILE A 126 0.83 -4.62 -9.45
C ILE A 126 -0.02 -5.32 -10.51
N SER A 127 0.06 -4.88 -11.77
CA SER A 127 -0.70 -5.47 -12.88
C SER A 127 -0.45 -6.96 -13.05
N GLN A 128 0.81 -7.38 -12.96
CA GLN A 128 1.21 -8.77 -13.14
C GLN A 128 0.92 -9.63 -11.90
N ASN A 129 0.99 -9.06 -10.69
CA ASN A 129 1.00 -9.84 -9.46
C ASN A 129 -0.35 -9.87 -8.72
N ILE A 130 -1.32 -8.99 -9.06
CA ILE A 130 -2.62 -8.92 -8.37
C ILE A 130 -3.48 -10.18 -8.52
N HIS A 131 -3.19 -11.02 -9.51
CA HIS A 131 -3.90 -12.29 -9.71
C HIS A 131 -3.40 -13.42 -8.80
N TYR A 132 -2.25 -13.24 -8.15
CA TYR A 132 -1.57 -14.27 -7.36
C TYR A 132 -1.73 -14.05 -5.85
N PRO A 133 -1.51 -15.10 -5.03
CA PRO A 133 -1.46 -14.98 -3.59
C PRO A 133 -0.43 -13.97 -3.12
N VAL A 134 -0.76 -13.20 -2.08
CA VAL A 134 0.13 -12.24 -1.42
C VAL A 134 0.31 -12.69 0.02
N GLN A 135 1.42 -13.36 0.31
CA GLN A 135 1.67 -13.94 1.62
C GLN A 135 1.87 -12.87 2.70
N ASP A 136 1.27 -13.07 3.86
CA ASP A 136 1.49 -12.25 5.06
C ASP A 136 2.95 -12.30 5.51
N ILE A 137 3.57 -11.13 5.67
CA ILE A 137 4.97 -10.98 6.10
C ILE A 137 5.19 -11.64 7.46
N LYS A 138 4.18 -11.62 8.33
CA LYS A 138 4.26 -12.21 9.66
C LYS A 138 4.14 -13.73 9.64
N GLY A 139 3.64 -14.30 8.54
CA GLY A 139 3.35 -15.72 8.40
C GLY A 139 2.18 -16.21 9.26
N ILE A 140 1.23 -15.32 9.61
CA ILE A 140 0.10 -15.65 10.49
C ILE A 140 -1.18 -15.84 9.66
N SER A 141 -1.50 -14.91 8.77
CA SER A 141 -2.78 -14.89 8.05
C SER A 141 -2.78 -15.64 6.72
N GLY A 142 -1.63 -16.09 6.22
CA GLY A 142 -1.52 -16.77 4.93
C GLY A 142 -1.65 -15.80 3.75
N ASP A 143 -2.54 -16.11 2.80
CA ASP A 143 -2.81 -15.24 1.64
C ASP A 143 -3.69 -14.04 2.03
N LEU A 144 -3.15 -12.83 1.83
CA LEU A 144 -3.84 -11.55 2.08
C LEU A 144 -4.71 -11.09 0.91
N ASN A 145 -4.62 -11.73 -0.25
CA ASN A 145 -5.34 -11.29 -1.44
C ASN A 145 -6.81 -11.73 -1.39
N ASP A 146 -7.64 -10.89 -0.78
CA ASP A 146 -9.08 -11.07 -0.58
C ASP A 146 -9.94 -10.45 -1.70
N VAL A 147 -9.31 -9.79 -2.68
CA VAL A 147 -10.01 -9.13 -3.80
C VAL A 147 -10.65 -10.19 -4.70
N ASP A 148 -11.86 -9.97 -5.18
CA ASP A 148 -12.51 -10.91 -6.11
C ASP A 148 -11.86 -10.88 -7.51
N TYR A 149 -12.12 -11.93 -8.30
CA TYR A 149 -11.50 -12.11 -9.61
C TYR A 149 -11.76 -10.96 -10.60
N PHE A 150 -12.98 -10.42 -10.65
CA PHE A 150 -13.32 -9.35 -11.58
C PHE A 150 -12.66 -8.04 -11.17
N ASP A 151 -12.62 -7.76 -9.88
CA ASP A 151 -11.96 -6.56 -9.35
C ASP A 151 -10.44 -6.63 -9.49
N ARG A 152 -9.82 -7.81 -9.30
CA ARG A 152 -8.40 -8.04 -9.65
C ARG A 152 -8.12 -7.69 -11.11
N SER A 153 -9.02 -8.07 -12.01
CA SER A 153 -8.87 -7.78 -13.45
C SER A 153 -8.97 -6.29 -13.76
N LYS A 154 -9.89 -5.57 -13.10
CA LYS A 154 -9.99 -4.10 -13.23
C LYS A 154 -8.74 -3.40 -12.70
N ILE A 155 -8.24 -3.83 -11.54
CA ILE A 155 -7.00 -3.31 -10.95
C ILE A 155 -5.82 -3.59 -11.87
N ALA A 156 -5.69 -4.81 -12.39
CA ALA A 156 -4.62 -5.18 -13.31
C ALA A 156 -4.61 -4.33 -14.57
N ASN A 157 -5.77 -4.11 -15.18
CA ASN A 157 -5.92 -3.29 -16.38
C ASN A 157 -5.54 -1.83 -16.09
N ARG A 158 -6.07 -1.25 -15.01
CA ARG A 158 -5.76 0.13 -14.63
C ARG A 158 -4.27 0.33 -14.33
N ALA A 159 -3.67 -0.61 -13.60
CA ALA A 159 -2.24 -0.58 -13.30
C ALA A 159 -1.40 -0.68 -14.59
N ARG A 160 -1.79 -1.53 -15.56
CA ARG A 160 -1.10 -1.61 -16.85
C ARG A 160 -1.16 -0.29 -17.63
N GLU A 161 -2.36 0.29 -17.74
CA GLU A 161 -2.55 1.57 -18.43
C GLU A 161 -1.74 2.71 -17.79
N ASP A 162 -1.72 2.77 -16.46
CA ASP A 162 -0.95 3.80 -15.76
C ASP A 162 0.56 3.52 -15.75
N ALA A 163 0.99 2.26 -15.88
CA ALA A 163 2.39 1.92 -16.12
C ALA A 163 2.88 2.47 -17.47
N GLU A 164 2.09 2.27 -18.53
CA GLU A 164 2.35 2.80 -19.88
C GLU A 164 2.34 4.34 -19.87
N LYS A 165 1.36 4.93 -19.17
CA LYS A 165 1.25 6.39 -19.02
C LYS A 165 2.41 7.00 -18.26
N ALA A 166 2.85 6.37 -17.16
CA ALA A 166 4.03 6.78 -16.40
C ALA A 166 5.30 6.74 -17.26
N SER A 167 5.48 5.67 -18.06
CA SER A 167 6.62 5.56 -18.99
C SER A 167 6.61 6.69 -20.04
N ARG A 168 5.44 7.02 -20.59
CA ARG A 168 5.27 8.16 -21.51
C ARG A 168 5.55 9.49 -20.83
N ALA A 169 5.10 9.69 -19.60
CA ALA A 169 5.36 10.92 -18.84
C ALA A 169 6.86 11.16 -18.63
N ARG A 170 7.61 10.10 -18.33
CA ARG A 170 9.08 10.13 -18.23
C ARG A 170 9.76 10.40 -19.57
N THR A 171 9.26 9.77 -20.64
CA THR A 171 9.77 10.03 -22.00
C THR A 171 9.56 11.50 -22.41
N ALA A 172 8.40 12.08 -22.10
CA ALA A 172 8.12 13.49 -22.34
C ALA A 172 9.09 14.41 -21.56
N GLU A 173 9.33 14.10 -20.28
CA GLU A 173 10.31 14.83 -19.44
C GLU A 173 11.72 14.79 -20.05
N ILE A 174 12.21 13.60 -20.45
CA ILE A 174 13.52 13.42 -21.11
C ILE A 174 13.61 14.25 -22.39
N ASN A 175 12.52 14.32 -23.16
CA ASN A 175 12.42 15.10 -24.39
C ASN A 175 12.17 16.60 -24.15
N LYS A 176 12.18 17.05 -22.89
CA LYS A 176 11.92 18.44 -22.46
C LYS A 176 10.50 18.94 -22.73
N ASP A 177 9.55 18.04 -23.01
CA ASP A 177 8.12 18.37 -23.09
C ASP A 177 7.49 18.27 -21.68
N MET A 178 7.78 19.28 -20.87
CA MET A 178 7.31 19.34 -19.48
C MET A 178 5.79 19.46 -19.37
N LYS A 179 5.14 20.07 -20.37
CA LYS A 179 3.69 20.24 -20.40
C LYS A 179 2.99 18.89 -20.54
N GLU A 180 3.42 18.06 -21.49
CA GLU A 180 2.86 16.71 -21.65
C GLU A 180 3.23 15.81 -20.47
N SER A 181 4.47 15.90 -19.93
CA SER A 181 4.87 15.12 -18.75
C SER A 181 3.95 15.38 -17.55
N ILE A 182 3.78 16.65 -17.18
CA ILE A 182 2.93 17.04 -16.04
C ILE A 182 1.46 16.66 -16.28
N LYS A 183 0.96 16.85 -17.51
CA LYS A 183 -0.40 16.43 -17.88
C LYS A 183 -0.60 14.93 -17.67
N LEU A 184 0.33 14.09 -18.12
CA LEU A 184 0.24 12.63 -17.98
C LEU A 184 0.28 12.20 -16.51
N TRP A 185 1.11 12.84 -15.67
CA TRP A 185 1.08 12.61 -14.23
C TRP A 185 -0.24 13.05 -13.59
N GLY A 186 -0.82 14.17 -14.05
CA GLY A 186 -2.15 14.62 -13.65
C GLY A 186 -3.27 13.65 -14.02
N GLU A 187 -3.17 12.95 -15.14
CA GLU A 187 -4.13 11.89 -15.51
C GLU A 187 -4.04 10.66 -14.59
N ILE A 188 -2.85 10.35 -14.06
CA ILE A 188 -2.62 9.25 -13.10
C ILE A 188 -3.13 9.65 -11.71
N PHE A 189 -2.65 10.77 -11.18
CA PHE A 189 -2.85 11.19 -9.80
C PHE A 189 -4.07 12.09 -9.58
N GLY A 190 -4.66 12.62 -10.65
CA GLY A 190 -5.86 13.42 -10.59
C GLY A 190 -5.65 14.91 -10.32
N PRO A 191 -6.74 15.62 -9.99
CA PRO A 191 -6.77 17.09 -10.00
C PRO A 191 -5.96 17.75 -8.89
N ASN A 192 -5.60 17.01 -7.83
CA ASN A 192 -4.69 17.54 -6.80
C ASN A 192 -3.22 17.47 -7.23
N PHE A 193 -2.90 16.79 -8.34
CA PHE A 193 -1.57 16.85 -8.92
C PHE A 193 -1.37 18.23 -9.59
N PRO A 194 -0.22 18.89 -9.42
CA PRO A 194 0.02 20.22 -9.97
C PRO A 194 -0.22 20.29 -11.49
N SER A 195 -0.81 21.38 -11.96
CA SER A 195 -0.91 21.69 -13.38
C SER A 195 0.37 22.36 -13.89
N TYR A 196 0.62 22.26 -15.19
CA TYR A 196 1.69 23.02 -15.83
C TYR A 196 1.31 24.51 -15.90
N GLY A 197 2.22 25.39 -15.47
CA GLY A 197 2.06 26.85 -15.51
C GLY A 197 1.70 27.42 -14.15
#